data_AF-A0A356IK54-F1
#
_entry.id   AF-A0A356IK54-F1
#
_cell.length_a   1.000
_cell.length_b   1.000
_cell.length_c   1.000
_cell.angle_alpha   90.00
_cell.angle_beta   90.00
_cell.angle_gamma   90.00
#
_symmetry.space_group_name_H-M   'P 1'
#
loop_
_entity.id
_entity.type
_entity.pdbx_description
1 polymer ?
#
loop_
_entity_poly.entity_id
_entity_poly.type
_entity_poly.pdbx_seq_one_letter_code
_entity_poly.pdbx_strand_id
1 'polypeptide(L)'
;EKVAQVHLRNQVKDKWLRRQLNPDFRIGCKRVLMSNDYYPALQRPNCKLITWPIVNLCEKGIRTVEGIEHQFDCIVFATGFDVGNAGTPFPVQGLDGRELGQEWRAGARAYKSINVAGYPNLYFTFGPNSGPGHNSALVYMESQLEYAVKGIRKILDGNLLALDVNASAQSAFNRTIQKRLAKTNWNSGCKSWYLTADGFNATMYPGFATQYSAQMNEFKESDYHAVSTV
;
A
#
# COMPACT_ATOMS: atom_id res chain seq x y z
N GLU A 1 18.38 10.77 -5.97
CA GLU A 1 18.90 11.11 -4.63
C GLU A 1 19.62 12.46 -4.59
N LYS A 2 20.69 12.65 -5.38
CA LYS A 2 21.41 13.95 -5.46
C LYS A 2 20.50 15.16 -5.71
N VAL A 3 19.51 15.05 -6.59
CA VAL A 3 18.52 16.11 -6.86
C VAL A 3 17.73 16.50 -5.60
N ALA A 4 17.28 15.53 -4.80
CA ALA A 4 16.56 15.78 -3.55
C ALA A 4 17.45 16.45 -2.51
N GLN A 5 18.72 16.03 -2.41
CA GLN A 5 19.70 16.66 -1.52
C GLN A 5 20.01 18.11 -1.94
N VAL A 6 20.13 18.38 -3.25
CA VAL A 6 20.28 19.75 -3.77
C VAL A 6 19.05 20.59 -3.43
N HIS A 7 17.85 20.04 -3.64
CA HIS A 7 16.60 20.72 -3.30
C HIS A 7 16.52 21.07 -1.80
N LEU A 8 16.85 20.14 -0.90
CA LEU A 8 16.92 20.40 0.54
C LEU A 8 17.94 21.51 0.88
N ARG A 9 19.13 21.48 0.25
CA ARG A 9 20.15 22.51 0.46
C ARG A 9 19.72 23.89 -0.02
N ASN A 10 18.93 23.96 -1.09
CA ASN A 10 18.42 25.22 -1.62
C ASN A 10 17.27 25.78 -0.78
N GLN A 11 16.40 24.91 -0.27
CA GLN A 11 15.22 25.31 0.51
C GLN A 11 15.54 25.65 1.97
N VAL A 12 16.52 24.97 2.58
CA VAL A 12 16.84 25.10 4.01
C VAL A 12 18.21 25.72 4.20
N LYS A 13 18.27 26.93 4.76
CA LYS A 13 19.53 27.68 4.93
C LYS A 13 20.35 27.19 6.11
N ASP A 14 19.71 26.84 7.21
CA ASP A 14 20.42 26.37 8.40
C ASP A 14 21.05 24.99 8.19
N LYS A 15 22.30 24.81 8.61
CA LYS A 15 23.05 23.55 8.40
C LYS A 15 22.56 22.45 9.33
N TRP A 16 22.17 22.79 10.55
CA TRP A 16 21.74 21.82 11.55
C TRP A 16 20.36 21.25 11.21
N LEU A 17 19.40 22.11 10.89
CA LEU A 17 18.07 21.74 10.42
C LEU A 17 18.12 20.87 9.17
N ARG A 18 19.02 21.19 8.22
CA ARG A 18 19.28 20.33 7.04
C ARG A 18 19.69 18.91 7.42
N ARG A 19 20.56 18.76 8.41
CA ARG A 19 20.99 17.44 8.88
C ARG A 19 19.83 16.66 9.47
N GLN A 20 18.98 17.31 10.28
CA GLN A 20 17.81 16.68 10.89
C GLN A 20 16.74 16.30 9.86
N LEU A 21 16.62 17.05 8.77
CA LEU A 21 15.65 16.80 7.70
C LEU A 21 16.12 15.81 6.64
N ASN A 22 17.40 15.44 6.64
CA ASN A 22 17.94 14.50 5.66
C ASN A 22 17.63 13.05 6.09
N PRO A 23 16.78 12.32 5.35
CA PRO A 23 16.44 10.94 5.71
C PRO A 23 17.64 9.99 5.59
N ASP A 24 17.60 8.90 6.35
CA ASP A 24 18.58 7.81 6.36
C ASP A 24 18.21 6.64 5.42
N PHE A 25 17.14 6.78 4.64
CA PHE A 25 16.66 5.79 3.68
C PHE A 25 16.72 6.30 2.24
N ARG A 26 16.77 5.36 1.29
CA ARG A 26 16.82 5.67 -0.15
C ARG A 26 15.51 6.31 -0.63
N ILE A 27 15.63 7.26 -1.56
CA ILE A 27 14.47 7.85 -2.24
C ILE A 27 13.61 6.79 -2.91
N GLY A 28 12.29 6.91 -2.75
CA GLY A 28 11.31 5.96 -3.28
C GLY A 28 11.06 4.73 -2.40
N CYS A 29 11.84 4.54 -1.32
CA CYS A 29 11.54 3.49 -0.34
C CYS A 29 10.24 3.77 0.44
N LYS A 30 9.89 5.05 0.59
CA LYS A 30 8.57 5.55 0.98
C LYS A 30 8.00 6.42 -0.13
N ARG A 31 6.68 6.62 -0.14
CA ARG A 31 6.01 7.52 -1.10
C ARG A 31 6.58 8.93 -0.94
N VAL A 32 7.00 9.53 -2.06
CA VAL A 32 7.51 10.89 -2.06
C VAL A 32 6.36 11.87 -1.84
N LEU A 33 6.50 12.73 -0.85
CA LEU A 33 5.57 13.83 -0.58
C LEU A 33 6.08 15.10 -1.25
N MET A 34 5.17 15.87 -1.84
CA MET A 34 5.47 17.12 -2.52
C MET A 34 4.77 18.24 -1.77
N SER A 35 5.53 19.27 -1.39
CA SER A 35 5.01 20.47 -0.75
C SER A 35 5.95 21.63 -1.01
N ASN A 36 5.37 22.78 -1.36
CA ASN A 36 6.13 24.02 -1.50
C ASN A 36 6.31 24.73 -0.15
N ASP A 37 5.50 24.39 0.84
CA ASP A 37 5.39 25.14 2.10
C ASP A 37 6.09 24.46 3.28
N TYR A 38 6.37 23.15 3.19
CA TYR A 38 6.93 22.37 4.30
C TYR A 38 8.28 22.90 4.80
N TYR A 39 9.28 23.05 3.92
CA TYR A 39 10.59 23.56 4.33
C TYR A 39 10.59 25.05 4.73
N PRO A 40 9.85 25.95 4.04
CA PRO A 40 9.66 27.32 4.52
C PRO A 40 9.00 27.41 5.90
N ALA A 41 7.98 26.59 6.18
CA ALA A 41 7.27 26.60 7.46
C ALA A 41 8.20 26.23 8.63
N LEU A 42 9.06 25.23 8.45
CA LEU A 42 10.04 24.79 9.45
C LEU A 42 11.11 25.82 9.80
N GLN A 43 11.29 26.86 8.98
CA GLN A 43 12.28 27.92 9.18
C GLN A 43 11.68 29.22 9.75
N ARG A 44 10.37 29.26 9.99
CA ARG A 44 9.72 30.43 10.60
C ARG A 44 10.12 30.57 12.07
N PRO A 45 10.22 31.81 12.61
CA PRO A 45 10.64 32.03 13.99
C PRO A 45 9.70 31.41 15.04
N ASN A 46 8.46 31.12 14.66
CA ASN A 46 7.47 30.47 15.51
C ASN A 46 7.40 28.93 15.32
N CYS A 47 8.33 28.33 14.60
CA CYS A 47 8.39 26.89 14.39
C CYS A 47 9.66 26.31 15.01
N LYS A 48 9.51 25.19 15.73
CA LYS A 48 10.62 24.43 16.29
C LYS A 48 10.49 22.97 15.89
N LEU A 49 11.51 22.44 15.22
CA LEU A 49 11.62 21.01 14.94
C LEU A 49 12.18 20.29 16.18
N ILE A 50 11.47 19.29 16.69
CA ILE A 50 11.90 18.42 17.79
C ILE A 50 11.99 17.00 17.23
N THR A 51 13.20 16.42 17.21
CA THR A 51 13.44 15.07 16.68
C THR A 51 13.74 14.04 17.76
N TRP A 52 13.66 14.43 19.04
CA TRP A 52 13.91 13.55 20.16
C TRP A 52 12.73 12.60 20.39
N PRO A 53 12.98 11.32 20.73
CA PRO A 53 11.92 10.38 21.04
C PRO A 53 10.99 10.88 22.17
N ILE A 54 9.70 10.61 22.00
CA ILE A 54 8.66 10.91 22.98
C ILE A 54 8.66 9.82 24.05
N VAL A 55 8.59 10.23 25.33
CA VAL A 55 8.45 9.33 26.48
C VAL A 55 6.98 9.14 26.83
N ASN A 56 6.26 10.24 27.02
CA ASN A 56 4.84 10.21 27.36
C ASN A 56 4.15 11.57 27.09
N LEU A 57 2.82 11.53 27.05
CA LEU A 57 1.99 12.72 27.21
C LEU A 57 1.99 13.14 28.68
N CYS A 58 2.04 14.43 28.92
CA CYS A 58 1.96 15.08 30.23
C CYS A 58 0.72 15.99 30.27
N GLU A 59 0.32 16.41 31.47
CA GLU A 59 -0.86 17.27 31.66
C GLU A 59 -0.81 18.55 30.82
N LYS A 60 0.38 19.13 30.64
CA LYS A 60 0.58 20.40 29.92
C LYS A 60 1.22 20.23 28.54
N GLY A 61 1.53 19.00 28.10
CA GLY A 61 2.23 18.81 26.83
C GLY A 61 2.89 17.45 26.63
N ILE A 62 4.09 17.43 26.03
CA ILE A 62 4.80 16.20 25.63
C ILE A 62 6.20 16.20 26.23
N ARG A 63 6.58 15.08 26.87
CA ARG A 63 7.94 14.88 27.39
C ARG A 63 8.78 14.07 26.42
N THR A 64 9.98 14.56 26.14
CA THR A 64 10.99 13.87 25.33
C THR A 64 12.04 13.20 26.23
N VAL A 65 12.85 12.32 25.64
CA VAL A 65 13.90 11.56 26.35
C VAL A 65 14.99 12.43 26.99
N GLU A 66 15.11 13.69 26.58
CA GLU A 66 16.04 14.65 27.18
C GLU A 66 15.52 15.22 28.52
N GLY A 67 14.32 14.81 28.96
CA GLY A 67 13.69 15.25 30.21
C GLY A 67 12.95 16.58 30.11
N ILE A 68 12.91 17.19 28.91
CA ILE A 68 12.17 18.43 28.65
C ILE A 68 10.69 18.13 28.44
N GLU A 69 9.83 18.88 29.10
CA GLU A 69 8.40 18.92 28.82
C GLU A 69 8.09 20.12 27.93
N HIS A 70 7.74 19.85 26.68
CA HIS A 70 7.29 20.85 25.74
C HIS A 70 5.80 21.10 25.96
N GLN A 71 5.46 22.31 26.42
CA GLN A 71 4.08 22.67 26.74
C GLN A 71 3.32 23.13 25.49
N PHE A 72 2.06 22.73 25.37
CA PHE A 72 1.21 23.04 24.23
C PHE A 72 -0.25 23.23 24.65
N ASP A 73 -0.94 24.20 24.06
CA ASP A 73 -2.39 24.37 24.23
C ASP A 73 -3.20 23.39 23.37
N CYS A 74 -2.60 22.85 22.30
CA CYS A 74 -3.24 21.93 21.37
C CYS A 74 -2.22 20.93 20.80
N ILE A 75 -2.65 19.67 20.64
CA ILE A 75 -1.85 18.59 20.05
C ILE A 75 -2.59 18.02 18.84
N VAL A 76 -1.91 17.95 17.70
CA VAL A 76 -2.45 17.38 16.45
C VAL A 76 -1.74 16.07 16.13
N PHE A 77 -2.50 14.97 16.05
CA PHE A 77 -1.98 13.65 15.70
C PHE A 77 -1.88 13.45 14.18
N ALA A 78 -0.71 13.73 13.62
CA ALA A 78 -0.37 13.44 12.22
C ALA A 78 0.39 12.08 12.09
N THR A 79 -0.11 11.04 12.75
CA THR A 79 0.60 9.76 12.98
C THR A 79 0.42 8.69 11.89
N GLY A 80 -0.26 9.03 10.79
CA GLY A 80 -0.53 8.09 9.70
C GLY A 80 -1.67 7.11 10.01
N PHE A 81 -1.63 5.94 9.37
CA PHE A 81 -2.70 4.94 9.42
C PHE A 81 -2.12 3.53 9.60
N ASP A 82 -2.89 2.64 10.24
CA ASP A 82 -2.67 1.20 10.15
C ASP A 82 -3.27 0.70 8.84
N VAL A 83 -2.41 0.53 7.85
CA VAL A 83 -2.77 -0.02 6.55
C VAL A 83 -2.58 -1.53 6.68
N GLY A 84 -3.63 -2.22 7.10
CA GLY A 84 -3.60 -3.66 7.37
C GLY A 84 -3.11 -4.46 6.16
N ASN A 85 -1.85 -4.89 6.19
CA ASN A 85 -1.26 -5.74 5.15
C ASN A 85 -1.57 -7.24 5.34
N ALA A 86 -2.32 -7.54 6.39
CA ALA A 86 -2.66 -8.89 6.82
C ALA A 86 -4.13 -8.91 7.24
N GLY A 87 -4.91 -9.73 6.54
CA GLY A 87 -6.31 -10.00 6.87
C GLY A 87 -7.33 -9.10 6.17
N THR A 88 -8.60 -9.30 6.53
CA THR A 88 -9.76 -8.59 6.01
C THR A 88 -10.40 -7.76 7.13
N PRO A 89 -11.05 -6.62 6.82
CA PRO A 89 -11.67 -5.76 7.85
C PRO A 89 -12.86 -6.42 8.57
N PHE A 90 -13.39 -7.51 8.02
CA PHE A 90 -14.44 -8.34 8.57
C PHE A 90 -14.21 -9.79 8.14
N PRO A 91 -14.81 -10.80 8.82
CA PRO A 91 -14.67 -12.20 8.42
C PRO A 91 -15.19 -12.43 7.00
N VAL A 92 -14.38 -13.06 6.16
CA VAL A 92 -14.76 -13.42 4.78
C VAL A 92 -14.61 -14.92 4.61
N GLN A 93 -15.72 -15.60 4.42
CA GLN A 93 -15.78 -17.06 4.28
C GLN A 93 -15.73 -17.46 2.80
N GLY A 94 -14.92 -18.46 2.51
CA GLY A 94 -14.78 -19.08 1.19
C GLY A 94 -15.39 -20.48 1.15
N LEU A 95 -15.08 -21.20 0.08
CA LEU A 95 -15.44 -22.61 -0.06
C LEU A 95 -14.78 -23.45 1.05
N ASP A 96 -15.39 -24.60 1.35
CA ASP A 96 -14.86 -25.61 2.28
C ASP A 96 -14.49 -25.08 3.68
N GLY A 97 -15.19 -24.04 4.16
CA GLY A 97 -14.98 -23.46 5.49
C GLY A 97 -13.72 -22.60 5.62
N ARG A 98 -13.15 -22.16 4.50
CA ARG A 98 -11.96 -21.28 4.47
C ARG A 98 -12.29 -19.87 4.95
N GLU A 99 -11.35 -19.24 5.66
CA GLU A 99 -11.51 -17.86 6.14
C GLU A 99 -10.34 -17.00 5.66
N LEU A 100 -10.64 -15.95 4.90
CA LEU A 100 -9.65 -15.17 4.16
C LEU A 100 -8.70 -14.40 5.07
N GLY A 101 -9.24 -13.89 6.19
CA GLY A 101 -8.47 -13.19 7.20
C GLY A 101 -7.32 -14.03 7.74
N GLN A 102 -7.58 -15.30 8.04
CA GLN A 102 -6.61 -16.30 8.49
C GLN A 102 -5.57 -16.61 7.41
N GLU A 103 -5.99 -16.82 6.16
CA GLU A 103 -5.08 -17.10 5.05
C GLU A 103 -4.12 -15.93 4.74
N TRP A 104 -4.60 -14.70 4.90
CA TRP A 104 -3.81 -13.50 4.62
C TRP A 104 -2.91 -13.04 5.78
N ARG A 105 -2.90 -13.76 6.92
CA ARG A 105 -2.00 -13.43 8.06
C ARG A 105 -0.52 -13.41 7.68
N ALA A 106 -0.12 -14.27 6.75
CA ALA A 106 1.25 -14.39 6.25
C ALA A 106 1.51 -13.58 4.96
N GLY A 107 0.60 -12.68 4.60
CA GLY A 107 0.71 -11.83 3.42
C GLY A 107 -0.41 -12.06 2.42
N ALA A 108 -1.16 -11.00 2.16
CA ALA A 108 -2.30 -11.04 1.26
C ALA A 108 -1.90 -11.30 -0.19
N ARG A 109 -2.66 -12.14 -0.89
CA ARG A 109 -2.43 -12.55 -2.28
C ARG A 109 -3.75 -12.61 -3.02
N ALA A 110 -3.73 -12.13 -4.25
CA ALA A 110 -4.86 -12.17 -5.17
C ALA A 110 -4.37 -12.39 -6.60
N TYR A 111 -5.20 -12.99 -7.45
CA TYR A 111 -5.01 -13.00 -8.90
C TYR A 111 -5.41 -11.63 -9.45
N LYS A 112 -4.52 -11.04 -10.28
CA LYS A 112 -4.67 -9.70 -10.86
C LYS A 112 -5.01 -8.60 -9.84
N SER A 113 -4.69 -8.81 -8.56
CA SER A 113 -5.02 -7.90 -7.45
C SER A 113 -6.51 -7.74 -7.16
N ILE A 114 -7.37 -8.65 -7.64
CA ILE A 114 -8.83 -8.49 -7.60
C ILE A 114 -9.59 -9.74 -7.14
N ASN A 115 -9.19 -10.96 -7.54
CA ASN A 115 -9.91 -12.20 -7.19
C ASN A 115 -9.02 -13.14 -6.37
N VAL A 116 -9.64 -13.98 -5.53
CA VAL A 116 -8.94 -14.95 -4.67
C VAL A 116 -9.52 -16.34 -4.87
N ALA A 117 -8.66 -17.33 -5.13
CA ALA A 117 -9.04 -18.72 -5.38
C ALA A 117 -9.70 -19.35 -4.14
N GLY A 118 -10.88 -19.93 -4.33
CA GLY A 118 -11.73 -20.45 -3.26
C GLY A 118 -12.68 -19.41 -2.65
N TYR A 119 -12.75 -18.22 -3.23
CA TYR A 119 -13.69 -17.16 -2.84
C TYR A 119 -14.46 -16.70 -4.10
N PRO A 120 -15.40 -17.53 -4.58
CA PRO A 120 -16.13 -17.25 -5.82
C PRO A 120 -16.92 -15.95 -5.72
N ASN A 121 -17.07 -15.24 -6.84
CA ASN A 121 -17.81 -13.98 -6.96
C ASN A 121 -17.31 -12.82 -6.07
N LEU A 122 -16.17 -12.98 -5.38
CA LEU A 122 -15.53 -11.93 -4.61
C LEU A 122 -14.58 -11.10 -5.48
N TYR A 123 -14.84 -9.80 -5.58
CA TYR A 123 -14.01 -8.84 -6.31
C TYR A 123 -13.52 -7.72 -5.39
N PHE A 124 -12.20 -7.59 -5.28
CA PHE A 124 -11.56 -6.51 -4.53
C PHE A 124 -11.29 -5.29 -5.40
N THR A 125 -11.68 -4.12 -4.91
CA THR A 125 -11.09 -2.85 -5.33
C THR A 125 -9.92 -2.52 -4.42
N PHE A 126 -8.78 -2.13 -5.00
CA PHE A 126 -7.54 -1.84 -4.29
C PHE A 126 -7.02 -3.03 -3.46
N GLY A 127 -7.19 -4.25 -3.98
CA GLY A 127 -6.71 -5.49 -3.36
C GLY A 127 -5.18 -5.68 -3.41
N PRO A 128 -4.68 -6.83 -2.95
CA PRO A 128 -3.24 -7.08 -2.80
C PRO A 128 -2.47 -6.90 -4.12
N ASN A 129 -1.31 -6.24 -4.07
CA ASN A 129 -0.44 -5.91 -5.21
C ASN A 129 -1.04 -4.91 -6.22
N SER A 130 -1.95 -4.02 -5.78
CA SER A 130 -2.50 -2.90 -6.60
C SER A 130 -2.06 -1.51 -6.14
N GLY A 131 -1.14 -1.42 -5.17
CA GLY A 131 -0.66 -0.15 -4.62
C GLY A 131 0.15 0.67 -5.64
N PRO A 132 -0.22 1.94 -5.88
CA PRO A 132 0.51 2.86 -6.74
C PRO A 132 1.69 3.50 -5.99
N GLY A 133 2.91 3.30 -6.50
CA GLY A 133 4.09 3.93 -5.88
C GLY A 133 4.34 5.37 -6.31
N HIS A 134 3.75 5.78 -7.43
CA HIS A 134 4.14 6.98 -8.17
C HIS A 134 3.00 7.61 -9.01
N ASN A 135 1.78 7.09 -8.91
CA ASN A 135 0.62 7.50 -9.72
C ASN A 135 -0.68 7.48 -8.88
N SER A 136 -1.81 7.80 -9.51
CA SER A 136 -3.11 7.83 -8.83
C SER A 136 -3.65 6.42 -8.60
N ALA A 137 -4.17 6.18 -7.39
CA ALA A 137 -4.88 4.94 -7.07
C ALA A 137 -6.15 4.74 -7.92
N LEU A 138 -6.75 5.84 -8.38
CA LEU A 138 -7.96 5.80 -9.21
C LEU A 138 -7.75 5.01 -10.49
N VAL A 139 -6.60 5.13 -11.15
CA VAL A 139 -6.31 4.40 -12.39
C VAL A 139 -6.39 2.88 -12.19
N TYR A 140 -5.97 2.39 -11.01
CA TYR A 140 -6.01 0.98 -10.66
C TYR A 140 -7.43 0.55 -10.30
N MET A 141 -8.13 1.35 -9.49
CA MET A 141 -9.51 1.09 -9.08
C MET A 141 -10.47 1.08 -10.26
N GLU A 142 -10.37 2.04 -11.18
CA GLU A 142 -11.19 2.10 -12.40
C GLU A 142 -10.97 0.85 -13.27
N SER A 143 -9.70 0.47 -13.46
CA SER A 143 -9.35 -0.75 -14.19
C SER A 143 -9.89 -2.02 -13.50
N GLN A 144 -9.89 -2.07 -12.16
CA GLN A 144 -10.47 -3.16 -11.37
C GLN A 144 -11.99 -3.22 -11.50
N LEU A 145 -12.66 -2.07 -11.46
CA LEU A 145 -14.12 -1.98 -11.63
C LEU A 145 -14.55 -2.47 -13.02
N GLU A 146 -13.85 -2.06 -14.08
CA GLU A 146 -14.12 -2.56 -15.44
C GLU A 146 -13.95 -4.09 -15.53
N TYR A 147 -12.90 -4.63 -14.90
CA TYR A 147 -12.67 -6.07 -14.86
C TYR A 147 -13.75 -6.83 -14.07
N ALA A 148 -14.17 -6.28 -12.92
CA ALA A 148 -15.27 -6.83 -12.14
C ALA A 148 -16.57 -6.85 -12.94
N VAL A 149 -16.91 -5.77 -13.64
CA VAL A 149 -18.09 -5.69 -14.51
C VAL A 149 -18.03 -6.75 -15.62
N LYS A 150 -16.86 -6.99 -16.24
CA LYS A 150 -16.69 -8.06 -17.24
C LYS A 150 -16.97 -9.45 -16.64
N GLY A 151 -16.43 -9.74 -15.45
CA GLY A 151 -16.66 -11.00 -14.75
C GLY A 151 -18.14 -11.19 -14.35
N ILE A 152 -18.77 -10.15 -13.81
CA ILE A 152 -20.19 -10.18 -13.43
C ILE A 152 -21.09 -10.38 -14.65
N ARG A 153 -20.83 -9.66 -15.76
CA ARG A 153 -21.56 -9.88 -17.01
C ARG A 153 -21.41 -11.30 -17.52
N LYS A 154 -20.21 -11.88 -17.45
CA LYS A 154 -19.97 -13.27 -17.84
C LYS A 154 -20.83 -14.25 -17.05
N ILE A 155 -21.02 -14.00 -15.75
CA ILE A 155 -21.90 -14.80 -14.88
C ILE A 155 -23.35 -14.67 -15.35
N LEU A 156 -23.84 -13.44 -15.51
CA LEU A 156 -25.23 -13.16 -15.88
C LEU A 156 -25.58 -13.65 -17.29
N ASP A 157 -24.76 -13.32 -18.28
CA ASP A 157 -24.98 -13.64 -19.69
C ASP A 157 -24.81 -15.15 -19.96
N GLY A 158 -23.95 -15.81 -19.19
CA GLY A 158 -23.69 -17.25 -19.29
C GLY A 158 -24.61 -18.13 -18.44
N ASN A 159 -25.56 -17.53 -17.71
CA ASN A 159 -26.40 -18.23 -16.72
C ASN A 159 -25.57 -19.10 -15.76
N LEU A 160 -24.48 -18.53 -15.25
CA LEU A 160 -23.59 -19.19 -14.29
C LEU A 160 -24.01 -18.82 -12.86
N LEU A 161 -23.72 -19.71 -11.92
CA LEU A 161 -23.82 -19.42 -10.49
C LEU A 161 -22.63 -18.59 -10.00
N ALA A 162 -21.43 -18.96 -10.44
CA ALA A 162 -20.22 -18.33 -9.94
C ALA A 162 -19.03 -18.45 -10.89
N LEU A 163 -18.07 -17.53 -10.71
CA LEU A 163 -16.71 -17.65 -11.20
C LEU A 163 -15.76 -17.70 -10.00
N ASP A 164 -14.94 -18.74 -9.95
CA ASP A 164 -13.81 -18.85 -9.01
C ASP A 164 -12.50 -18.85 -9.81
N VAL A 165 -11.48 -18.16 -9.31
CA VAL A 165 -10.19 -18.12 -10.01
C VAL A 165 -9.39 -19.38 -9.71
N ASN A 166 -8.74 -19.94 -10.73
CA ASN A 166 -7.91 -21.12 -10.59
C ASN A 166 -6.73 -20.84 -9.65
N ALA A 167 -6.54 -21.70 -8.64
CA ALA A 167 -5.46 -21.57 -7.65
C ALA A 167 -4.07 -21.57 -8.31
N SER A 168 -3.89 -22.31 -9.40
CA SER A 168 -2.67 -22.34 -10.20
C SER A 168 -2.39 -21.00 -10.89
N ALA A 169 -3.41 -20.36 -11.45
CA ALA A 169 -3.32 -19.04 -12.09
C ALA A 169 -2.97 -17.95 -11.06
N GLN A 170 -3.66 -17.93 -9.91
CA GLN A 170 -3.32 -17.04 -8.79
C GLN A 170 -1.87 -17.24 -8.33
N SER A 171 -1.44 -18.48 -8.16
CA SER A 171 -0.09 -18.79 -7.68
C SER A 171 0.98 -18.37 -8.69
N ALA A 172 0.77 -18.63 -9.98
CA ALA A 172 1.68 -18.22 -11.04
C ALA A 172 1.80 -16.69 -11.15
N PHE A 173 0.68 -15.99 -11.04
CA PHE A 173 0.64 -14.53 -11.01
C PHE A 173 1.43 -13.96 -9.84
N ASN A 174 1.17 -14.44 -8.62
CA ASN A 174 1.85 -13.96 -7.42
C ASN A 174 3.36 -14.27 -7.45
N ARG A 175 3.79 -15.46 -7.92
CA ARG A 175 5.22 -15.77 -8.11
C ARG A 175 5.89 -14.76 -9.06
N THR A 176 5.20 -14.36 -10.12
CA THR A 176 5.73 -13.40 -11.10
C THR A 176 5.84 -12.00 -10.51
N ILE A 177 4.80 -11.53 -9.80
CA ILE A 177 4.84 -10.23 -9.12
C ILE A 177 5.96 -10.16 -8.08
N GLN A 178 6.09 -11.18 -7.24
CA GLN A 178 7.11 -11.17 -6.18
C GLN A 178 8.54 -11.16 -6.74
N LYS A 179 8.79 -11.90 -7.84
CA LYS A 179 10.07 -11.83 -8.57
C LYS A 179 10.38 -10.42 -9.11
N ARG A 180 9.36 -9.67 -9.53
CA ARG A 180 9.52 -8.28 -10.00
C ARG A 180 9.73 -7.32 -8.82
N LEU A 181 8.95 -7.45 -7.74
CA LEU A 181 9.05 -6.62 -6.53
C LEU A 181 10.44 -6.70 -5.89
N ALA A 182 11.06 -7.89 -5.89
CA ALA A 182 12.42 -8.10 -5.39
C ALA A 182 13.48 -7.22 -6.07
N LYS A 183 13.21 -6.70 -7.29
CA LYS A 183 14.10 -5.80 -8.03
C LYS A 183 13.79 -4.32 -7.83
N THR A 184 12.84 -3.98 -6.96
CA THR A 184 12.38 -2.60 -6.74
C THR A 184 12.92 -2.02 -5.43
N ASN A 185 13.01 -0.69 -5.35
CA ASN A 185 13.38 -0.02 -4.11
C ASN A 185 12.32 -0.16 -3.00
N TRP A 186 11.10 -0.61 -3.32
CA TRP A 186 10.07 -0.88 -2.31
C TRP A 186 10.41 -2.08 -1.42
N ASN A 187 11.35 -2.92 -1.86
CA ASN A 187 11.90 -4.03 -1.08
C ASN A 187 13.36 -3.77 -0.62
N SER A 188 13.87 -2.53 -0.71
CA SER A 188 15.28 -2.20 -0.41
C SER A 188 15.64 -2.11 1.09
N GLY A 189 14.80 -2.64 1.98
CA GLY A 189 15.11 -2.80 3.40
C GLY A 189 14.76 -1.62 4.32
N CYS A 190 14.04 -0.59 3.86
CA CYS A 190 13.49 0.41 4.79
C CYS A 190 12.19 -0.09 5.45
N LYS A 191 11.93 0.38 6.67
CA LYS A 191 10.63 0.21 7.31
C LYS A 191 9.60 1.09 6.58
N SER A 192 8.69 0.44 5.87
CA SER A 192 7.55 1.04 5.19
C SER A 192 6.31 0.21 5.45
N TRP A 193 5.13 0.83 5.38
CA TRP A 193 3.84 0.13 5.44
C TRP A 193 3.59 -0.77 4.23
N TYR A 194 4.52 -0.92 3.29
CA TYR A 194 4.37 -1.84 2.15
C TYR A 194 4.59 -3.31 2.51
N LEU A 195 5.37 -3.56 3.57
CA LEU A 195 5.91 -4.87 3.90
C LEU A 195 5.20 -5.45 5.13
N THR A 196 4.99 -6.76 5.14
CA THR A 196 4.66 -7.54 6.34
C THR A 196 5.88 -7.64 7.27
N ALA A 197 5.69 -8.15 8.49
CA ALA A 197 6.76 -8.31 9.47
C ALA A 197 7.91 -9.22 8.98
N ASP A 198 7.61 -10.21 8.14
CA ASP A 198 8.57 -11.11 7.50
C ASP A 198 9.13 -10.58 6.16
N GLY A 199 8.77 -9.34 5.78
CA GLY A 199 9.31 -8.66 4.61
C GLY A 199 8.59 -8.96 3.28
N PHE A 200 7.45 -9.67 3.31
CA PHE A 200 6.62 -9.88 2.13
C PHE A 200 5.91 -8.58 1.72
N ASN A 201 5.99 -8.24 0.43
CA ASN A 201 5.31 -7.06 -0.10
C ASN A 201 3.97 -7.48 -0.69
N ALA A 202 2.90 -7.33 0.08
CA ALA A 202 1.52 -7.59 -0.33
C ALA A 202 0.86 -6.39 -1.02
N THR A 203 1.54 -5.25 -1.07
CA THR A 203 0.92 -3.95 -1.33
C THR A 203 1.13 -3.50 -2.76
N MET A 204 2.39 -3.48 -3.21
CA MET A 204 2.80 -2.70 -4.37
C MET A 204 2.66 -3.46 -5.69
N TYR A 205 2.30 -2.76 -6.76
CA TYR A 205 2.40 -3.30 -8.12
C TYR A 205 3.75 -2.91 -8.77
N PRO A 206 4.61 -3.87 -9.16
CA PRO A 206 5.96 -3.62 -9.72
C PRO A 206 5.97 -3.24 -11.22
N GLY A 207 5.10 -2.33 -11.64
CA GLY A 207 4.98 -1.89 -13.03
C GLY A 207 4.32 -0.53 -13.21
N PHE A 208 4.20 -0.10 -14.47
CA PHE A 208 3.51 1.14 -14.83
C PHE A 208 1.99 0.99 -14.74
N ALA A 209 1.28 2.10 -14.49
CA ALA A 209 -0.19 2.12 -14.54
C ALA A 209 -0.75 1.55 -15.86
N THR A 210 -0.14 1.90 -16.99
CA THR A 210 -0.56 1.39 -18.31
C THR A 210 -0.43 -0.12 -18.43
N GLN A 211 0.62 -0.71 -17.84
CA GLN A 211 0.77 -2.17 -17.78
C GLN A 211 -0.29 -2.80 -16.88
N TYR A 212 -0.64 -2.14 -15.76
CA TYR A 212 -1.72 -2.60 -14.89
C TYR A 212 -3.06 -2.57 -15.63
N SER A 213 -3.44 -1.42 -16.21
CA SER A 213 -4.69 -1.28 -16.97
C SER A 213 -4.77 -2.25 -18.15
N ALA A 214 -3.67 -2.47 -18.89
CA ALA A 214 -3.64 -3.46 -19.96
C ALA A 214 -3.91 -4.88 -19.44
N GLN A 215 -3.34 -5.27 -18.30
CA GLN A 215 -3.61 -6.57 -17.67
C GLN A 215 -5.09 -6.71 -17.27
N MET A 216 -5.68 -5.62 -16.77
CA MET A 216 -7.06 -5.59 -16.29
C MET A 216 -8.05 -5.47 -17.45
N ASN A 217 -7.62 -5.04 -18.62
CA ASN A 217 -8.50 -5.06 -19.79
C ASN A 217 -8.75 -6.50 -20.29
N GLU A 218 -7.79 -7.41 -20.08
CA GLU A 218 -7.84 -8.78 -20.57
C GLU A 218 -8.49 -9.73 -19.54
N PHE A 219 -9.74 -10.17 -19.79
CA PHE A 219 -10.39 -11.21 -18.99
C PHE A 219 -10.08 -12.60 -19.58
N LYS A 220 -9.22 -13.37 -18.93
CA LYS A 220 -8.82 -14.72 -19.37
C LYS A 220 -9.75 -15.76 -18.76
N GLU A 221 -10.73 -16.20 -19.53
CA GLU A 221 -11.72 -17.19 -19.07
C GLU A 221 -11.08 -18.50 -18.63
N SER A 222 -10.00 -18.93 -19.28
CA SER A 222 -9.23 -20.13 -18.92
C SER A 222 -8.62 -20.08 -17.51
N ASP A 223 -8.52 -18.88 -16.91
CA ASP A 223 -8.00 -18.71 -15.56
C ASP A 223 -9.09 -18.87 -14.49
N TYR A 224 -10.34 -19.12 -14.90
CA TYR A 224 -11.48 -19.29 -14.00
C TYR A 224 -12.14 -20.66 -14.16
N HIS A 225 -12.67 -21.16 -13.05
CA HIS A 225 -13.64 -22.24 -13.02
C HIS A 225 -15.04 -21.62 -12.97
N ALA A 226 -15.83 -21.90 -14.00
CA ALA A 226 -17.24 -21.53 -14.06
C ALA A 226 -18.09 -22.59 -13.35
N VAL A 227 -18.95 -22.16 -12.44
CA VAL A 227 -19.94 -23.00 -11.79
C VAL A 227 -21.29 -22.72 -12.45
N SER A 228 -21.86 -23.73 -13.12
CA SER A 228 -23.17 -23.60 -13.77
C SER A 228 -24.32 -23.79 -12.78
N THR A 229 -25.47 -23.17 -13.05
CA THR A 229 -26.73 -23.55 -12.39
C THR A 229 -27.11 -24.96 -12.82
N VAL A 230 -27.50 -25.81 -11.86
CA VAL A 230 -28.07 -27.15 -12.12
C VAL A 230 -29.37 -27.02 -12.90
#